data_AF-A0A9E0NDU4-F1
#
_entry.id   AF-A0A9E0NDU4-F1
#
_cell.length_a   1.000
_cell.length_b   1.000
_cell.length_c   1.000
_cell.angle_alpha   90.00
_cell.angle_beta   90.00
_cell.angle_gamma   90.00
#
_symmetry.space_group_name_H-M   'P 1'
#
loop_
_entity.id
_entity.type
_entity.pdbx_description
1 polymer ?
#
loop_
_entity_poly.entity_id
_entity_poly.type
_entity_poly.pdbx_seq_one_letter_code
_entity_poly.pdbx_strand_id
1 'polypeptide(L)'
;MQSAKVQTYSHKNEVSQHSFFILCKGLNSGKPLEQPTANCFVMSCESEAEMKRYYWLCFGLWQSKAFHPHLCGSVIPFLRINDFRKVFAEAAAQAIGNEPKERKMVSDLQKLQQLEKLYKQNLLLIADAKRAVFYKFMRRR
;
A
#
# COMPACT_ATOMS: atom_id res chain seq x y z
N MET A 1 -22.60 1.97 -10.26
CA MET A 1 -21.25 1.69 -9.73
C MET A 1 -21.42 1.37 -8.25
N GLN A 2 -21.22 0.13 -7.84
CA GLN A 2 -21.32 -0.23 -6.42
C GLN A 2 -20.21 0.49 -5.66
N SER A 3 -20.58 1.34 -4.71
CA SER A 3 -19.62 2.06 -3.87
C SER A 3 -18.84 1.06 -3.03
N ALA A 4 -17.51 1.04 -3.17
CA ALA A 4 -16.65 0.22 -2.33
C ALA A 4 -16.96 0.47 -0.84
N LYS A 5 -17.20 -0.60 -0.08
CA LYS A 5 -17.55 -0.53 1.34
C LYS A 5 -16.28 -0.26 2.16
N VAL A 6 -15.95 1.02 2.32
CA VAL A 6 -14.81 1.49 3.13
C VAL A 6 -15.30 1.94 4.49
N GLN A 7 -14.70 1.45 5.57
CA GLN A 7 -15.04 1.81 6.94
C GLN A 7 -13.77 2.01 7.77
N THR A 8 -13.87 2.71 8.90
CA THR A 8 -12.76 2.77 9.86
C THR A 8 -12.63 1.42 10.56
N TYR A 9 -11.41 0.89 10.63
CA TYR A 9 -11.16 -0.37 11.31
C TYR A 9 -11.44 -0.25 12.81
N SER A 10 -12.07 -1.26 13.39
CA SER A 10 -12.29 -1.42 14.81
C SER A 10 -12.21 -2.91 15.13
N HIS A 11 -11.58 -3.29 16.23
CA HIS A 11 -11.48 -4.68 16.68
C HIS A 11 -12.84 -5.34 16.93
N LYS A 12 -13.90 -4.53 17.11
CA LYS A 12 -15.26 -5.01 17.32
C LYS A 12 -16.00 -5.35 16.02
N ASN A 13 -15.47 -4.90 14.87
CA ASN A 13 -16.15 -5.08 13.59
C ASN A 13 -15.72 -6.41 12.98
N GLU A 14 -16.69 -7.19 12.50
CA GLU A 14 -16.38 -8.36 11.68
C GLU A 14 -15.75 -7.92 10.36
N VAL A 15 -14.60 -8.51 10.03
CA VAL A 15 -13.89 -8.26 8.77
C VAL A 15 -14.24 -9.40 7.81
N SER A 16 -14.75 -9.07 6.63
CA SER A 16 -15.05 -10.08 5.62
C SER A 16 -13.76 -10.75 5.13
N GLN A 17 -13.87 -11.98 4.64
CA GLN A 17 -12.75 -12.73 4.06
C GLN A 17 -12.07 -11.99 2.90
N HIS A 18 -12.84 -11.23 2.12
CA HIS A 18 -12.34 -10.46 0.97
C HIS A 18 -12.17 -8.99 1.34
N SER A 19 -11.34 -8.72 2.35
CA SER A 19 -11.04 -7.37 2.81
C SER A 19 -9.54 -7.14 2.91
N PHE A 20 -9.13 -5.89 2.73
CA PHE A 20 -7.78 -5.44 3.05
C PHE A 20 -7.81 -4.11 3.78
N PHE A 21 -6.65 -3.70 4.30
CA PHE A 21 -6.55 -2.53 5.16
C PHE A 21 -5.80 -1.39 4.46
N ILE A 22 -6.11 -0.15 4.82
CA ILE A 22 -5.44 1.04 4.27
C ILE A 22 -5.00 1.93 5.42
N LEU A 23 -3.71 2.23 5.53
CA LEU A 23 -3.19 3.13 6.56
C LEU A 23 -3.80 4.53 6.42
N CYS A 24 -4.27 5.14 7.52
CA CYS A 24 -4.89 6.47 7.50
C CYS A 24 -4.16 7.53 8.31
N LYS A 25 -3.05 7.20 8.99
CA LYS A 25 -2.19 8.18 9.70
C LYS A 25 -0.74 8.13 9.26
N GLY A 26 -0.09 9.29 9.33
CA GLY A 26 1.30 9.53 8.96
C GLY A 26 1.48 9.82 7.48
N LEU A 27 2.73 10.01 7.08
CA LEU A 27 3.12 10.29 5.68
C LEU A 27 2.89 9.11 4.73
N ASN A 28 2.66 7.91 5.28
CA ASN A 28 2.32 6.71 4.52
C ASN A 28 0.79 6.50 4.37
N SER A 29 -0.02 7.50 4.71
CA SER A 29 -1.48 7.40 4.57
C SER A 29 -1.88 7.08 3.13
N GLY A 30 -2.86 6.20 2.97
CA GLY A 30 -3.28 5.62 1.70
C GLY A 30 -2.56 4.32 1.32
N LYS A 31 -1.50 3.93 2.06
CA LYS A 31 -0.78 2.68 1.83
C LYS A 31 -1.68 1.46 2.11
N PRO A 32 -1.85 0.52 1.17
CA PRO A 32 -2.55 -0.72 1.43
C PRO A 32 -1.70 -1.66 2.30
N LEU A 33 -2.35 -2.43 3.17
CA LEU A 33 -1.77 -3.32 4.16
C LEU A 33 -2.49 -4.66 4.15
N GLU A 34 -1.74 -5.74 4.36
CA GLU A 34 -2.27 -7.11 4.51
C GLU A 34 -2.82 -7.36 5.92
N GLN A 35 -2.24 -6.72 6.94
CA GLN A 35 -2.63 -6.87 8.33
C GLN A 35 -3.25 -5.57 8.88
N PRO A 36 -4.24 -5.66 9.78
CA PRO A 36 -4.87 -4.49 10.38
C PRO A 36 -3.92 -3.75 11.32
N THR A 37 -4.14 -2.44 11.46
CA THR A 37 -3.48 -1.61 12.48
C THR A 37 -4.51 -0.67 13.10
N ALA A 38 -4.22 -0.11 14.27
CA ALA A 38 -5.15 0.81 14.95
C ALA A 38 -5.52 2.06 14.12
N ASN A 39 -4.70 2.42 13.14
CA ASN A 39 -4.86 3.61 12.31
C ASN A 39 -5.06 3.22 10.84
N CYS A 40 -6.03 2.34 10.56
CA CYS A 40 -6.37 1.97 9.19
C CYS A 40 -7.88 2.02 8.91
N PHE A 41 -8.20 2.13 7.63
CA PHE A 41 -9.49 1.79 7.08
C PHE A 41 -9.51 0.31 6.70
N VAL A 42 -10.70 -0.28 6.66
CA VAL A 42 -10.98 -1.58 6.06
C VAL A 42 -11.80 -1.36 4.80
N MET A 43 -11.40 -1.99 3.70
CA MET A 43 -12.18 -2.01 2.47
C MET A 43 -12.61 -3.44 2.18
N SER A 44 -13.92 -3.66 2.21
CA SER A 44 -14.53 -4.95 1.90
C SER A 44 -14.94 -5.01 0.44
N CYS A 45 -14.60 -6.14 -0.18
CA CYS A 45 -14.83 -6.43 -1.59
C CYS A 45 -15.76 -7.66 -1.71
N GLU A 46 -16.36 -7.84 -2.88
CA GLU A 46 -17.27 -8.96 -3.15
C GLU A 46 -16.51 -10.23 -3.57
N SER A 47 -15.32 -10.07 -4.15
CA SER A 47 -14.49 -11.18 -4.62
C SER A 47 -12.99 -10.95 -4.36
N GLU A 48 -12.21 -12.03 -4.35
CA GLU A 48 -10.75 -11.95 -4.26
C GLU A 48 -10.14 -11.20 -5.46
N ALA A 49 -10.71 -11.34 -6.65
CA ALA A 49 -10.25 -10.64 -7.85
C ALA A 49 -10.44 -9.12 -7.73
N GLU A 50 -11.59 -8.68 -7.21
CA GLU A 50 -11.84 -7.27 -6.89
C GLU A 50 -10.90 -6.76 -5.80
N MET A 51 -10.73 -7.53 -4.72
CA MET A 51 -9.81 -7.21 -3.63
C MET A 51 -8.39 -6.94 -4.14
N LYS A 52 -7.86 -7.83 -4.99
CA LYS A 52 -6.54 -7.67 -5.61
C LYS A 52 -6.46 -6.42 -6.47
N ARG A 53 -7.47 -6.16 -7.32
CA ARG A 53 -7.52 -4.97 -8.19
C ARG A 53 -7.49 -3.68 -7.38
N TYR A 54 -8.36 -3.57 -6.38
CA TYR A 54 -8.43 -2.39 -5.53
C TYR A 54 -7.19 -2.22 -4.66
N TYR A 55 -6.58 -3.32 -4.19
CA TYR A 55 -5.31 -3.27 -3.47
C TYR A 55 -4.21 -2.62 -4.30
N TRP A 56 -4.03 -3.06 -5.55
CA TRP A 56 -3.01 -2.51 -6.45
C TRP A 56 -3.32 -1.09 -6.91
N LEU A 57 -4.60 -0.74 -7.08
CA LEU A 57 -5.00 0.64 -7.34
C LEU A 57 -4.62 1.56 -6.16
N CYS A 58 -4.95 1.17 -4.93
CA CYS A 58 -4.51 1.88 -3.72
C CYS A 58 -2.99 1.97 -3.62
N PHE A 59 -2.28 0.89 -3.97
CA PHE A 59 -0.82 0.87 -3.98
C PHE A 59 -0.25 1.92 -4.95
N GLY A 60 -0.78 1.99 -6.17
CA GLY A 60 -0.38 2.99 -7.17
C GLY A 60 -0.68 4.43 -6.71
N LEU A 61 -1.86 4.67 -6.13
CA LEU A 61 -2.23 5.98 -5.58
C LEU A 61 -1.30 6.41 -4.43
N TRP A 62 -0.93 5.48 -3.56
CA TRP A 62 0.02 5.75 -2.48
C TRP A 62 1.42 6.05 -3.01
N GLN A 63 1.94 5.24 -3.95
CA GLN A 63 3.26 5.42 -4.55
C GLN A 63 3.39 6.74 -5.32
N SER A 64 2.33 7.15 -6.02
CA SER A 64 2.25 8.43 -6.72
C SER A 64 2.00 9.63 -5.80
N LYS A 65 1.86 9.41 -4.48
CA LYS A 65 1.54 10.43 -3.48
C LYS A 65 0.21 11.15 -3.75
N ALA A 66 -0.73 10.51 -4.45
CA ALA A 66 -2.04 11.09 -4.77
C ALA A 66 -2.83 11.54 -3.53
N PHE A 67 -2.61 10.90 -2.39
CA PHE A 67 -3.27 11.25 -1.12
C PHE A 67 -2.60 12.42 -0.36
N HIS A 68 -1.37 12.82 -0.71
CA HIS A 68 -0.62 13.85 0.04
C HIS A 68 -1.34 15.22 0.09
N PRO A 69 -1.93 15.72 -1.01
CA PRO A 69 -2.68 16.99 -0.98
C PRO A 69 -3.91 16.95 -0.07
N HIS A 70 -4.40 15.75 0.26
CA HIS A 70 -5.60 15.54 1.07
C HIS A 70 -5.28 15.23 2.54
N LEU A 71 -4.00 15.19 2.92
CA LEU A 71 -3.63 14.96 4.32
C LEU A 71 -3.95 16.20 5.16
N CYS A 72 -4.58 15.96 6.30
CA CYS A 72 -4.92 16.98 7.29
C CYS A 72 -4.07 16.81 8.55
N GLY A 73 -3.98 17.85 9.38
CA GLY A 73 -3.26 17.81 10.66
C GLY A 73 -1.82 18.31 10.53
N SER A 74 -1.39 19.08 11.51
CA SER A 74 -0.08 19.77 11.52
C SER A 74 1.05 18.87 12.03
N VAL A 75 0.86 18.26 13.21
CA VAL A 75 1.91 17.45 13.86
C VAL A 75 1.94 16.03 13.31
N ILE A 76 0.77 15.40 13.15
CA ILE A 76 0.63 14.07 12.58
C ILE A 76 -0.37 14.15 11.43
N PRO A 77 0.11 14.17 10.17
CA PRO A 77 -0.77 14.15 9.01
C PRO A 77 -1.64 12.89 9.00
N PHE A 78 -2.89 13.01 8.60
CA PHE A 78 -3.81 11.89 8.46
C PHE A 78 -4.77 12.09 7.30
N LEU A 79 -5.23 10.99 6.72
CA LEU A 79 -6.20 10.98 5.65
C LEU A 79 -7.59 10.71 6.24
N ARG A 80 -8.58 11.56 5.93
CA ARG A 80 -9.97 11.30 6.34
C ARG A 80 -10.62 10.30 5.40
N ILE A 81 -11.58 9.54 5.91
CA ILE A 81 -12.24 8.49 5.12
C ILE A 81 -12.99 9.06 3.91
N ASN A 82 -13.56 10.26 4.02
CA ASN A 82 -14.28 10.90 2.92
C ASN A 82 -13.33 11.36 1.82
N ASP A 83 -12.16 11.91 2.18
CA ASP A 83 -11.13 12.29 1.22
C ASP A 83 -10.57 11.05 0.50
N PHE A 84 -10.32 9.97 1.24
CA PHE A 84 -9.92 8.70 0.65
C PHE A 84 -10.97 8.19 -0.36
N ARG A 85 -12.25 8.13 0.03
CA ARG A 85 -13.33 7.67 -0.85
C ARG A 85 -13.42 8.49 -2.13
N LYS A 86 -13.24 9.82 -2.05
CA LYS A 86 -13.26 10.70 -3.20
C LYS A 86 -12.14 10.38 -4.18
N VAL A 87 -10.89 10.41 -3.71
CA VAL A 87 -9.71 10.13 -4.54
C VAL A 87 -9.77 8.72 -5.13
N PHE A 88 -10.19 7.74 -4.33
CA PHE A 88 -10.33 6.37 -4.78
C PHE A 88 -11.42 6.23 -5.86
N ALA A 89 -12.59 6.85 -5.68
CA ALA A 89 -13.68 6.78 -6.65
C ALA A 89 -13.28 7.40 -8.01
N GLU A 90 -12.57 8.53 -7.99
CA GLU A 90 -12.05 9.18 -9.21
C GLU A 90 -11.07 8.26 -9.94
N ALA A 91 -10.13 7.65 -9.22
CA ALA A 91 -9.16 6.71 -9.80
C ALA A 91 -9.81 5.42 -10.30
N ALA A 92 -10.77 4.88 -9.54
CA ALA A 92 -11.52 3.68 -9.89
C ALA A 92 -12.34 3.89 -11.18
N ALA A 93 -12.97 5.05 -11.34
CA ALA A 93 -13.71 5.40 -12.56
C ALA A 93 -12.79 5.41 -13.80
N GLN A 94 -11.54 5.88 -13.67
CA GLN A 94 -10.57 5.90 -14.76
C GLN A 94 -9.99 4.51 -15.07
N ALA A 95 -9.73 3.70 -14.04
CA ALA A 95 -9.07 2.41 -14.18
C ALA A 95 -10.03 1.29 -14.61
N ILE A 96 -11.22 1.19 -14.00
CA ILE A 96 -12.13 0.05 -14.15
C ILE A 96 -12.86 0.08 -15.51
N GLY A 97 -12.91 1.23 -16.19
CA GLY A 97 -13.45 1.33 -17.55
C GLY A 97 -12.54 0.76 -18.65
N ASN A 98 -11.30 0.36 -18.32
CA ASN A 98 -10.31 -0.11 -19.31
C ASN A 98 -9.51 -1.31 -18.79
N GLU A 99 -10.15 -2.48 -18.81
CA GLU A 99 -9.57 -3.75 -18.35
C GLU A 99 -8.14 -4.06 -18.84
N PRO A 100 -7.75 -3.88 -20.13
CA PRO A 100 -6.40 -4.22 -20.56
C PRO A 100 -5.34 -3.28 -19.97
N LYS A 101 -5.66 -1.98 -19.79
CA LYS A 101 -4.75 -1.04 -19.12
C LYS A 101 -4.59 -1.39 -17.64
N GLU A 102 -5.68 -1.74 -16.97
CA GLU A 102 -5.67 -2.16 -15.57
C GLU A 102 -4.80 -3.40 -15.36
N ARG A 103 -5.02 -4.48 -16.14
CA ARG A 103 -4.22 -5.71 -16.04
C ARG A 103 -2.72 -5.45 -16.23
N LYS A 104 -2.37 -4.59 -17.20
CA LYS A 104 -0.98 -4.21 -17.45
C LYS A 104 -0.39 -3.45 -16.26
N MET A 105 -1.09 -2.44 -15.75
CA MET A 105 -0.67 -1.67 -14.57
C MET A 105 -0.40 -2.59 -13.38
N VAL A 106 -1.31 -3.51 -13.06
CA VAL A 106 -1.15 -4.46 -11.95
C VAL A 106 0.09 -5.34 -12.15
N SER A 107 0.28 -5.89 -13.37
CA SER A 107 1.43 -6.73 -13.68
C SER A 107 2.76 -5.98 -13.56
N ASP A 108 2.82 -4.74 -14.07
CA ASP A 108 4.02 -3.92 -14.05
C ASP A 108 4.38 -3.52 -12.60
N LEU A 109 3.41 -3.10 -11.79
CA LEU A 109 3.62 -2.77 -10.37
C LEU A 109 4.13 -3.97 -9.57
N GLN A 110 3.60 -5.18 -9.81
CA GLN A 110 4.07 -6.40 -9.16
C GLN A 110 5.54 -6.70 -9.47
N LYS A 111 5.93 -6.64 -10.74
CA LYS A 111 7.32 -6.86 -11.16
C LYS A 111 8.26 -5.84 -10.54
N LEU A 112 7.86 -4.56 -10.55
CA LEU A 112 8.66 -3.49 -9.95
C LEU A 112 8.82 -3.68 -8.44
N GLN A 113 7.75 -4.06 -7.73
CA GLN A 113 7.83 -4.34 -6.29
C GLN A 113 8.77 -5.52 -5.98
N GLN A 114 8.76 -6.57 -6.80
CA GLN A 114 9.66 -7.71 -6.64
C GLN A 114 11.13 -7.31 -6.84
N LEU A 115 11.42 -6.54 -7.90
CA LEU A 115 12.76 -6.00 -8.16
C LEU A 115 13.23 -5.08 -7.03
N GLU A 116 12.37 -4.18 -6.55
CA GLU A 116 12.68 -3.30 -5.43
C GLU A 116 13.06 -4.11 -4.18
N LYS A 117 12.31 -5.17 -3.86
CA LYS A 117 12.60 -6.06 -2.74
C LYS A 117 13.96 -6.76 -2.91
N LEU A 118 14.23 -7.28 -4.09
CA LEU A 118 15.50 -7.95 -4.41
C LEU A 118 16.68 -6.98 -4.25
N TYR A 119 16.60 -5.77 -4.81
CA TYR A 119 17.68 -4.79 -4.69
C TYR A 119 17.92 -4.34 -3.25
N LYS A 120 16.86 -4.15 -2.45
CA LYS A 120 17.00 -3.86 -1.01
C LYS A 120 17.73 -4.98 -0.26
N GLN A 121 17.42 -6.24 -0.56
CA GLN A 121 18.13 -7.38 0.03
C GLN A 121 19.59 -7.40 -0.38
N ASN A 122 19.89 -7.18 -1.66
CA ASN A 122 21.27 -7.13 -2.16
C ASN A 122 22.08 -6.01 -1.49
N LEU A 123 21.49 -4.84 -1.25
CA LEU A 123 22.14 -3.76 -0.52
C LEU A 123 22.50 -4.15 0.92
N LEU A 124 21.63 -4.89 1.61
CA LEU A 124 21.91 -5.41 2.96
C LEU A 124 23.07 -6.42 2.93
N LEU A 125 23.04 -7.37 1.99
CA LEU A 125 24.11 -8.36 1.81
C LEU A 125 25.47 -7.72 1.51
N ILE A 126 25.48 -6.67 0.67
CA ILE A 126 26.69 -5.90 0.38
C ILE A 126 27.22 -5.22 1.66
N ALA A 127 26.34 -4.67 2.49
CA ALA A 127 26.74 -4.05 3.76
C ALA A 127 27.35 -5.10 4.72
N ASP A 128 26.77 -6.30 4.78
CA ASP A 128 27.28 -7.39 5.62
C ASP A 128 28.61 -7.94 5.10
N ALA A 129 28.77 -8.08 3.78
CA ALA A 129 30.04 -8.47 3.18
C ALA A 129 31.16 -7.46 3.51
N LYS A 130 30.88 -6.16 3.43
CA LYS A 130 31.82 -5.10 3.84
C LYS A 130 32.23 -5.24 5.31
N ARG A 131 31.26 -5.48 6.21
CA ARG A 131 31.54 -5.72 7.65
C ARG A 131 32.40 -6.96 7.86
N ALA A 132 32.11 -8.06 7.17
CA ALA A 132 32.86 -9.30 7.29
C ALA A 132 34.31 -9.16 6.83
N VAL A 133 34.54 -8.44 5.73
CA VAL A 133 35.91 -8.13 5.23
C VAL A 133 36.70 -7.35 6.28
N PHE A 134 36.11 -6.29 6.84
CA PHE A 134 36.76 -5.49 7.87
C PHE A 134 37.02 -6.30 9.16
N TYR A 135 36.04 -7.09 9.60
CA TYR A 135 36.20 -7.95 10.77
C TYR A 135 37.34 -8.96 10.60
N LYS A 136 37.45 -9.59 9.42
CA LYS A 136 38.54 -10.52 9.08
C LYS A 136 39.91 -9.83 9.12
N PHE A 137 39.99 -8.57 8.68
CA PHE A 137 41.22 -7.78 8.79
C PHE A 137 41.58 -7.50 10.25
N MET A 138 40.61 -7.05 11.07
CA MET A 138 40.83 -6.70 12.47
C MET A 138 41.20 -7.90 13.37
N ARG A 139 40.68 -9.11 13.06
CA ARG A 139 40.91 -10.33 13.86
C ARG A 139 42.28 -11.00 13.63
N ARG A 140 43.11 -10.48 12.73
CA ARG A 140 44.48 -10.95 12.45
C ARG A 140 45.55 -10.27 13.32
N ARG A 141 45.17 -9.76 14.50
CA ARG A 141 46.09 -9.35 15.56
C ARG A 141 46.02 -10.32 16.72
#